data_AF-A0A7M7G5J6-F1
#
_entry.id   AF-A0A7M7G5J6-F1
#
_cell.length_a   1.000
_cell.length_b   1.000
_cell.length_c   1.000
_cell.angle_alpha   90.00
_cell.angle_beta   90.00
_cell.angle_gamma   90.00
#
_symmetry.space_group_name_H-M   'P 1'
#
loop_
_entity.id
_entity.type
_entity.pdbx_description
1 polymer ?
#
loop_
_entity_poly.entity_id
_entity_poly.type
_entity_poly.pdbx_seq_one_letter_code
_entity_poly.pdbx_strand_id
1 'polypeptide(L)'
;MVSKDVVKPGVRESMNPYEKPPSVAFGKSVRLFLYNPETGAFMGRTASSWGKIGLFYLIFYGVLAALVAICFWGFFQTLDPRRPTWQLEASIIGTNPGLGFRPLPPPENVESTLIWYKGTDRNNYGHWTDALTKFLKPYRTPGGTPGRGANIHNCRYDDPPKPGQVCSVDVQNWAPCTAENNFGYHTSSPCIFLKLNKIFGWRPEYYNDTSDLPAKMPEKLKSHIKSVGNPAERNTVWVSCEGENPADQENVGPINVIPRQGFPGYYYPYENSEGYLSPLVAVHFERPRTGILINVECKAWAKNIIHNRNDKLGSVHFELLID
;
A
#
# COMPACT_ATOMS: atom_id res chain seq x y z
N MET A 1 -73.96 -3.17 11.20
CA MET A 1 -73.97 -4.47 11.89
C MET A 1 -72.95 -4.43 13.00
N VAL A 2 -73.37 -4.89 14.16
CA VAL A 2 -72.74 -4.78 15.47
C VAL A 2 -71.50 -5.68 15.55
N SER A 3 -70.41 -5.18 16.16
CA SER A 3 -69.64 -6.01 17.09
C SER A 3 -69.38 -5.17 18.33
N LYS A 4 -70.16 -5.47 19.38
CA LYS A 4 -69.99 -4.96 20.74
C LYS A 4 -68.82 -5.73 21.34
N ASP A 5 -67.71 -5.04 21.60
CA ASP A 5 -66.70 -5.58 22.50
C ASP A 5 -67.00 -5.15 23.94
N VAL A 6 -66.94 -6.15 24.79
CA VAL A 6 -67.41 -6.18 26.18
C VAL A 6 -66.52 -5.33 27.07
N VAL A 7 -67.13 -4.35 27.73
CA VAL A 7 -66.54 -3.55 28.80
C VAL A 7 -66.17 -4.48 29.97
N LYS A 8 -64.87 -4.61 30.26
CA LYS A 8 -64.39 -5.12 31.56
C LYS A 8 -64.49 -4.00 32.60
N PRO A 9 -65.10 -4.23 33.77
CA PRO A 9 -65.25 -3.20 34.78
C PRO A 9 -63.96 -3.08 35.62
N GLY A 10 -63.53 -1.83 35.81
CA GLY A 10 -62.64 -1.46 36.92
C GLY A 10 -61.17 -1.31 36.57
N VAL A 11 -60.79 -0.18 35.99
CA VAL A 11 -59.83 0.78 36.56
C VAL A 11 -60.19 2.16 35.99
N ARG A 12 -60.43 3.14 36.86
CA ARG A 12 -60.64 4.54 36.47
C ARG A 12 -59.43 5.05 35.69
N GLU A 13 -59.67 5.45 34.46
CA GLU A 13 -58.77 6.25 33.65
C GLU A 13 -58.75 7.68 34.20
N SER A 14 -57.87 7.95 35.16
CA SER A 14 -57.51 9.31 35.59
C SER A 14 -56.13 9.32 36.23
N MET A 15 -55.08 8.96 35.47
CA MET A 15 -53.71 9.21 35.92
C MET A 15 -53.34 10.62 35.46
N ASN A 16 -53.36 11.57 36.39
CA ASN A 16 -52.80 12.89 36.17
C ASN A 16 -51.30 12.72 35.85
N PRO A 17 -50.78 13.15 34.68
CA PRO A 17 -49.38 12.92 34.31
C PRO A 17 -48.36 13.61 35.23
N TYR A 18 -48.84 14.44 36.18
CA TYR A 18 -48.04 15.13 37.19
C TYR A 18 -48.00 14.41 38.56
N GLU A 19 -48.67 13.27 38.74
CA GLU A 19 -48.56 12.48 39.97
C GLU A 19 -47.29 11.62 39.98
N LYS A 20 -46.56 11.67 41.11
CA LYS A 20 -45.34 10.90 41.28
C LYS A 20 -45.69 9.41 41.38
N PRO A 21 -45.08 8.53 40.57
CA PRO A 21 -45.38 7.10 40.62
C PRO A 21 -45.01 6.52 42.00
N PRO A 22 -45.73 5.48 42.47
CA PRO A 22 -45.47 4.86 43.75
C PRO A 22 -44.03 4.31 43.82
N SER A 23 -43.33 4.56 44.93
CA SER A 23 -41.94 4.13 45.11
C SER A 23 -41.85 2.60 45.20
N VAL A 24 -41.39 1.96 44.12
CA VAL A 24 -41.16 0.51 44.05
C VAL A 24 -39.69 0.18 44.31
N ALA A 25 -39.43 -0.99 44.90
CA ALA A 25 -38.07 -1.49 45.12
C ALA A 25 -37.30 -1.60 43.79
N PHE A 26 -36.01 -1.24 43.79
CA PHE A 26 -35.18 -1.09 42.59
C PHE A 26 -35.23 -2.30 41.63
N GLY A 27 -35.12 -3.52 42.14
CA GLY A 27 -35.19 -4.74 41.31
C GLY A 27 -36.55 -4.95 40.63
N LYS A 28 -37.65 -4.58 41.30
CA LYS A 28 -38.99 -4.63 40.71
C LYS A 28 -39.17 -3.52 39.67
N SER A 29 -38.57 -2.34 39.89
CA SER A 29 -38.54 -1.23 38.95
C SER A 29 -37.80 -1.57 37.66
N VAL A 30 -36.65 -2.24 37.75
CA VAL A 30 -35.87 -2.68 36.57
C VAL A 30 -36.65 -3.74 35.77
N ARG A 31 -37.30 -4.68 36.45
CA ARG A 31 -38.12 -5.70 35.81
C ARG A 31 -39.35 -5.09 35.11
N LEU A 32 -40.04 -4.13 35.76
CA LEU A 32 -41.17 -3.40 35.17
C LEU A 32 -40.73 -2.50 34.01
N PHE A 33 -39.52 -1.92 34.08
CA PHE A 33 -38.95 -1.09 33.03
C PHE A 33 -38.66 -1.93 31.78
N LEU A 34 -38.04 -3.11 31.93
CA LEU A 34 -37.76 -4.01 30.82
C LEU A 34 -39.05 -4.50 30.15
N TYR A 35 -40.00 -5.00 30.93
CA TYR A 35 -41.30 -5.43 30.41
C TYR A 35 -42.39 -5.27 31.45
N ASN A 36 -43.40 -4.46 31.13
CA ASN A 36 -44.59 -4.31 31.95
C ASN A 36 -45.72 -5.22 31.40
N PRO A 37 -46.05 -6.34 32.09
CA PRO A 37 -47.07 -7.27 31.62
C PRO A 37 -48.49 -6.70 31.65
N GLU A 38 -48.76 -5.64 32.41
CA GLU A 38 -50.10 -5.03 32.52
C GLU A 38 -50.42 -4.09 31.35
N THR A 39 -49.40 -3.39 30.83
CA THR A 39 -49.53 -2.44 29.71
C THR A 39 -48.97 -2.97 28.39
N GLY A 40 -48.28 -4.13 28.42
CA GLY A 40 -47.56 -4.68 27.27
C GLY A 40 -46.40 -3.78 26.79
N ALA A 41 -45.91 -2.87 27.65
CA ALA A 41 -44.84 -1.94 27.32
C ALA A 41 -43.46 -2.57 27.52
N PHE A 42 -42.57 -2.40 26.56
CA PHE A 42 -41.17 -2.84 26.59
C PHE A 42 -40.26 -1.61 26.67
N MET A 43 -39.32 -1.60 27.62
CA MET A 43 -38.42 -0.46 27.88
C MET A 43 -39.19 0.88 28.02
N GLY A 44 -40.32 0.84 28.73
CA GLY A 44 -41.15 2.03 28.98
C GLY A 44 -42.01 2.53 27.82
N ARG A 45 -42.12 1.81 26.68
CA ARG A 45 -43.02 2.19 25.57
C ARG A 45 -43.84 0.99 25.06
N THR A 46 -45.06 1.25 24.61
CA THR A 46 -45.92 0.23 23.99
C THR A 46 -45.39 -0.20 22.62
N ALA A 47 -45.69 -1.42 22.18
CA ALA A 47 -45.27 -1.94 20.87
C ALA A 47 -45.70 -1.03 19.69
N SER A 48 -46.89 -0.41 19.79
CA SER A 48 -47.38 0.58 18.80
C SER A 48 -46.50 1.84 18.76
N SER A 49 -46.05 2.33 19.91
CA SER A 49 -45.13 3.47 19.99
C SER A 49 -43.76 3.12 19.41
N TRP A 50 -43.21 1.94 19.74
CA TRP A 50 -41.97 1.43 19.14
C TRP A 50 -42.07 1.28 17.62
N GLY A 51 -43.18 0.75 17.10
CA GLY A 51 -43.42 0.66 15.66
C GLY A 51 -43.46 2.03 14.98
N LYS A 52 -44.12 3.03 15.60
CA LYS A 52 -44.15 4.42 15.09
C LYS A 52 -42.76 5.06 15.07
N ILE A 53 -41.97 4.86 16.13
CA ILE A 53 -40.60 5.38 16.23
C ILE A 53 -39.70 4.69 15.21
N GLY A 54 -39.79 3.37 15.10
CA GLY A 54 -39.04 2.58 14.13
C GLY A 54 -39.35 2.99 12.70
N LEU A 55 -40.63 3.16 12.37
CA LEU A 55 -41.07 3.64 11.06
C LEU A 55 -40.58 5.07 10.78
N PHE A 56 -40.66 5.96 11.78
CA PHE A 56 -40.13 7.32 11.68
C PHE A 56 -38.64 7.30 11.35
N TYR A 57 -37.83 6.57 12.12
CA TYR A 57 -36.39 6.51 11.88
C TYR A 57 -36.03 5.79 10.59
N LEU A 58 -36.80 4.77 10.18
CA LEU A 58 -36.61 4.09 8.91
C LEU A 58 -36.80 5.06 7.74
N ILE A 59 -37.88 5.84 7.75
CA ILE A 59 -38.15 6.84 6.71
C ILE A 59 -37.12 7.97 6.78
N PHE A 60 -36.85 8.50 7.98
CA PHE A 60 -35.90 9.59 8.19
C PHE A 60 -34.49 9.23 7.70
N TYR A 61 -33.94 8.09 8.14
CA TYR A 61 -32.63 7.63 7.69
C TYR A 61 -32.65 7.18 6.23
N GLY A 62 -33.77 6.67 5.72
CA GLY A 62 -33.93 6.37 4.29
C GLY A 62 -33.81 7.63 3.42
N VAL A 63 -34.48 8.71 3.80
CA VAL A 63 -34.37 10.01 3.11
C VAL A 63 -32.96 10.60 3.26
N LEU A 64 -32.38 10.52 4.46
CA LEU A 64 -31.02 11.02 4.70
C LEU A 64 -29.97 10.25 3.86
N ALA A 65 -30.08 8.93 3.80
CA ALA A 65 -29.21 8.08 2.98
C ALA A 65 -29.38 8.40 1.48
N ALA A 66 -30.61 8.63 1.02
CA ALA A 66 -30.88 9.04 -0.36
C ALA A 66 -30.25 10.41 -0.68
N LEU A 67 -30.35 11.39 0.22
CA LEU A 67 -29.69 12.69 0.06
C LEU A 67 -28.17 12.54 -0.06
N VAL A 68 -27.56 11.76 0.83
CA VAL A 68 -26.11 11.48 0.80
C VAL A 68 -25.71 10.78 -0.49
N ALA A 69 -26.49 9.81 -0.96
CA ALA A 69 -26.24 9.10 -2.22
C ALA A 69 -26.31 10.04 -3.44
N ILE A 70 -27.26 10.96 -3.48
CA ILE A 70 -27.38 11.98 -4.55
C ILE A 70 -26.16 12.92 -4.52
N CYS A 71 -25.74 13.37 -3.33
CA CYS A 71 -24.55 14.21 -3.18
C CYS A 71 -23.29 13.47 -3.66
N PHE A 72 -23.09 12.21 -3.27
CA PHE A 72 -21.96 11.40 -3.76
C PHE A 72 -22.04 11.15 -5.27
N TRP A 73 -23.23 10.88 -5.81
CA TRP A 73 -23.41 10.71 -7.24
C TRP A 73 -22.99 11.95 -8.02
N GLY A 74 -23.44 13.15 -7.60
CA GLY A 74 -23.01 14.41 -8.19
C GLY A 74 -21.50 14.66 -8.04
N PHE A 75 -20.93 14.34 -6.88
CA PHE A 75 -19.49 14.44 -6.65
C PHE A 75 -18.68 13.54 -7.60
N PHE A 76 -19.09 12.27 -7.79
CA PHE A 76 -18.42 11.35 -8.71
C PHE A 76 -18.48 11.79 -10.18
N GLN A 77 -19.47 12.60 -10.58
CA GLN A 77 -19.48 13.19 -11.92
C GLN A 77 -18.39 14.27 -12.12
N THR A 78 -17.85 14.84 -11.04
CA THR A 78 -16.78 15.85 -11.12
C THR A 78 -15.38 15.23 -11.15
N LEU A 79 -15.27 13.93 -10.90
CA LEU A 79 -13.99 13.22 -10.85
C LEU A 79 -13.66 12.56 -12.20
N ASP A 80 -12.41 12.74 -12.63
CA ASP A 80 -11.85 12.05 -13.79
C ASP A 80 -11.33 10.67 -13.35
N PRO A 81 -11.76 9.55 -13.97
CA PRO A 81 -11.30 8.22 -13.58
C PRO A 81 -9.84 7.95 -13.95
N ARG A 82 -9.21 8.75 -14.81
CA ARG A 82 -7.83 8.52 -15.29
C ARG A 82 -6.78 9.28 -14.51
N ARG A 83 -7.12 10.43 -13.92
CA ARG A 83 -6.16 11.28 -13.22
C ARG A 83 -6.74 11.80 -11.90
N PRO A 84 -5.92 11.89 -10.84
CA PRO A 84 -6.36 12.53 -9.60
C PRO A 84 -6.52 14.04 -9.82
N THR A 85 -7.54 14.63 -9.19
CA THR A 85 -7.85 16.07 -9.25
C THR A 85 -6.73 16.91 -8.66
N TRP A 86 -6.20 16.49 -7.52
CA TRP A 86 -5.07 17.12 -6.83
C TRP A 86 -3.82 16.30 -7.10
N GLN A 87 -2.77 16.95 -7.60
CA GLN A 87 -1.54 16.30 -8.04
C GLN A 87 -0.33 16.91 -7.33
N LEU A 88 0.69 16.10 -7.10
CA LEU A 88 1.99 16.55 -6.56
C LEU A 88 1.82 17.35 -5.26
N GLU A 89 2.33 18.59 -5.19
CA GLU A 89 2.28 19.44 -3.99
C GLU A 89 0.86 19.81 -3.56
N ALA A 90 -0.10 19.86 -4.49
CA ALA A 90 -1.50 20.08 -4.15
C ALA A 90 -2.17 18.84 -3.54
N SER A 91 -1.51 17.68 -3.60
CA SER A 91 -2.01 16.42 -3.05
C SER A 91 -1.35 16.09 -1.71
N ILE A 92 -2.06 15.32 -0.88
CA ILE A 92 -1.53 14.81 0.41
C ILE A 92 -0.32 13.88 0.19
N ILE A 93 -0.21 13.23 -0.97
CA ILE A 93 0.90 12.33 -1.32
C ILE A 93 2.20 13.11 -1.55
N GLY A 94 2.10 14.36 -2.01
CA GLY A 94 3.25 15.22 -2.28
C GLY A 94 4.05 14.85 -3.54
N THR A 95 5.29 15.34 -3.60
CA THR A 95 6.23 15.21 -4.73
C THR A 95 7.34 14.19 -4.49
N ASN A 96 7.35 13.51 -3.35
CA ASN A 96 8.46 12.68 -2.92
C ASN A 96 8.07 11.19 -2.91
N PRO A 97 8.53 10.39 -3.89
CA PRO A 97 8.20 8.97 -3.94
C PRO A 97 8.94 8.18 -2.86
N GLY A 98 8.19 7.29 -2.19
CA GLY A 98 8.77 6.24 -1.36
C GLY A 98 9.41 5.13 -2.20
N LEU A 99 10.33 4.38 -1.57
CA LEU A 99 10.94 3.19 -2.13
C LEU A 99 10.33 1.95 -1.44
N GLY A 100 9.96 0.94 -2.22
CA GLY A 100 9.45 -0.33 -1.71
C GLY A 100 10.38 -1.49 -2.05
N PHE A 101 10.38 -2.52 -1.21
CA PHE A 101 11.13 -3.76 -1.44
C PHE A 101 10.21 -4.97 -1.60
N ARG A 102 10.69 -6.03 -2.24
CA ARG A 102 10.04 -7.33 -2.37
C ARG A 102 11.08 -8.44 -2.24
N PRO A 103 10.75 -9.59 -1.62
CA PRO A 103 9.41 -9.98 -1.15
C PRO A 103 9.01 -9.29 0.17
N LEU A 104 7.71 -9.27 0.46
CA LEU A 104 7.19 -8.80 1.75
C LEU A 104 6.98 -9.98 2.69
N PRO A 105 7.11 -9.79 4.02
CA PRO A 105 6.79 -10.82 4.99
C PRO A 105 5.32 -11.28 4.93
N PRO A 106 5.00 -12.45 5.52
CA PRO A 106 3.65 -12.98 5.54
C PRO A 106 2.63 -12.00 6.13
N PRO A 107 1.34 -12.13 5.75
CA PRO A 107 0.28 -11.24 6.24
C PRO A 107 0.08 -11.27 7.76
N GLU A 108 0.56 -12.29 8.44
CA GLU A 108 0.54 -12.42 9.91
C GLU A 108 1.50 -11.44 10.58
N ASN A 109 2.58 -11.04 9.90
CA ASN A 109 3.64 -10.15 10.39
C ASN A 109 3.88 -8.97 9.44
N VAL A 110 2.81 -8.36 8.92
CA VAL A 110 2.91 -7.24 7.93
C VAL A 110 3.67 -6.01 8.44
N GLU A 111 3.76 -5.83 9.75
CA GLU A 111 4.50 -4.72 10.37
C GLU A 111 6.01 -4.96 10.40
N SER A 112 6.43 -6.23 10.32
CA SER A 112 7.84 -6.57 10.27
C SER A 112 8.40 -6.33 8.87
N THR A 113 9.66 -5.91 8.81
CA THR A 113 10.45 -5.84 7.57
C THR A 113 11.51 -6.95 7.50
N LEU A 114 11.38 -7.97 8.35
CA LEU A 114 12.31 -9.08 8.47
C LEU A 114 12.14 -10.11 7.35
N ILE A 115 13.20 -10.34 6.61
CA ILE A 115 13.38 -11.46 5.70
C ILE A 115 14.25 -12.49 6.41
N TRP A 116 13.58 -13.43 7.08
CA TRP A 116 14.23 -14.58 7.69
C TRP A 116 14.05 -15.82 6.82
N TYR A 117 15.15 -16.50 6.50
CA TYR A 117 15.06 -17.81 5.88
C TYR A 117 16.27 -18.69 6.18
N LYS A 118 16.06 -20.00 5.99
CA LYS A 118 17.10 -21.03 6.02
C LYS A 118 17.50 -21.41 4.61
N GLY A 119 18.76 -21.20 4.23
CA GLY A 119 19.23 -21.51 2.87
C GLY A 119 19.14 -23.00 2.53
N THR A 120 19.25 -23.86 3.56
CA THR A 120 19.22 -25.32 3.44
C THR A 120 17.81 -25.91 3.34
N ASP A 121 16.77 -25.19 3.79
CA ASP A 121 15.39 -25.69 3.85
C ASP A 121 14.52 -25.08 2.75
N ARG A 122 14.19 -25.91 1.75
CA ARG A 122 13.36 -25.53 0.60
C ARG A 122 11.94 -25.10 0.99
N ASN A 123 11.35 -25.68 2.01
CA ASN A 123 9.99 -25.30 2.41
C ASN A 123 9.98 -23.90 3.04
N ASN A 124 11.06 -23.57 3.76
CA ASN A 124 11.22 -22.28 4.40
C ASN A 124 11.47 -21.16 3.39
N TYR A 125 12.49 -21.28 2.53
CA TYR A 125 12.75 -20.24 1.52
C TYR A 125 11.72 -20.24 0.37
N GLY A 126 11.03 -21.36 0.15
CA GLY A 126 10.01 -21.51 -0.89
C GLY A 126 8.91 -20.44 -0.82
N HIS A 127 8.48 -20.08 0.39
CA HIS A 127 7.52 -18.99 0.59
C HIS A 127 7.99 -17.66 -0.03
N TRP A 128 9.27 -17.31 0.15
CA TRP A 128 9.85 -16.08 -0.38
C TRP A 128 10.01 -16.13 -1.90
N THR A 129 10.45 -17.27 -2.44
CA THR A 129 10.61 -17.46 -3.88
C THR A 129 9.27 -17.48 -4.60
N ASP A 130 8.23 -18.03 -3.99
CA ASP A 130 6.86 -18.05 -4.53
C ASP A 130 6.25 -16.65 -4.52
N ALA A 131 6.47 -15.88 -3.45
CA ALA A 131 6.07 -14.48 -3.38
C ALA A 131 6.74 -13.64 -4.49
N LEU A 132 8.03 -13.85 -4.74
CA LEU A 132 8.76 -13.21 -5.83
C LEU A 132 8.26 -13.64 -7.21
N THR A 133 8.03 -14.94 -7.41
CA THR A 133 7.50 -15.48 -8.67
C THR A 133 6.12 -14.89 -8.97
N LYS A 134 5.23 -14.83 -7.96
CA LYS A 134 3.91 -14.20 -8.09
C LYS A 134 4.02 -12.71 -8.39
N PHE A 135 4.96 -12.01 -7.75
CA PHE A 135 5.22 -10.60 -7.97
C PHE A 135 5.72 -10.29 -9.40
N LEU A 136 6.61 -11.13 -9.94
CA LEU A 136 7.19 -10.98 -11.27
C LEU A 136 6.31 -11.49 -12.41
N LYS A 137 5.24 -12.25 -12.12
CA LYS A 137 4.32 -12.78 -13.13
C LYS A 137 3.82 -11.71 -14.13
N PRO A 138 3.38 -10.50 -13.71
CA PRO A 138 2.94 -9.46 -14.64
C PRO A 138 4.05 -8.93 -15.56
N TYR A 139 5.32 -9.09 -15.18
CA TYR A 139 6.48 -8.66 -15.95
C TYR A 139 6.93 -9.73 -16.95
N ARG A 140 6.75 -11.02 -16.63
CA ARG A 140 7.14 -12.14 -17.50
C ARG A 140 6.14 -12.43 -18.61
N THR A 141 4.85 -12.24 -18.36
CA THR A 141 3.78 -12.54 -19.33
C THR A 141 3.05 -11.25 -19.76
N PRO A 142 3.59 -10.49 -20.73
CA PRO A 142 2.88 -9.35 -21.30
C PRO A 142 1.60 -9.85 -21.99
N GLY A 143 0.46 -9.24 -21.70
CA GLY A 143 -0.85 -9.64 -22.25
C GLY A 143 -1.78 -10.40 -21.29
N GLY A 144 -1.33 -10.75 -20.08
CA GLY A 144 -2.17 -11.47 -19.10
C GLY A 144 -3.32 -10.67 -18.47
N THR A 145 -3.49 -9.38 -18.81
CA THR A 145 -4.60 -8.53 -18.35
C THR A 145 -5.10 -7.63 -19.48
N PRO A 146 -6.38 -7.23 -19.50
CA PRO A 146 -6.94 -6.34 -20.53
C PRO A 146 -6.08 -5.08 -20.71
N GLY A 147 -5.80 -4.69 -21.95
CA GLY A 147 -4.96 -3.52 -22.29
C GLY A 147 -3.44 -3.74 -22.21
N ARG A 148 -2.96 -4.85 -21.63
CA ARG A 148 -1.51 -5.18 -21.68
C ARG A 148 -1.15 -5.77 -23.04
N GLY A 149 -0.07 -5.28 -23.65
CA GLY A 149 0.51 -5.82 -24.89
C GLY A 149 0.36 -4.91 -26.11
N ALA A 150 -0.77 -4.22 -26.26
CA ALA A 150 -1.03 -3.38 -27.43
C ALA A 150 -0.21 -2.07 -27.47
N ASN A 151 0.12 -1.53 -26.29
CA ASN A 151 0.76 -0.22 -26.14
C ASN A 151 2.21 -0.30 -25.61
N ILE A 152 2.86 -1.46 -25.71
CA ILE A 152 4.21 -1.67 -25.17
C ILE A 152 5.26 -1.20 -26.17
N HIS A 153 6.22 -0.40 -25.69
CA HIS A 153 7.36 0.10 -26.45
C HIS A 153 8.68 -0.30 -25.78
N ASN A 154 9.72 -0.64 -26.55
CA ASN A 154 11.05 -0.91 -26.00
C ASN A 154 11.82 0.40 -25.86
N CYS A 155 11.71 1.02 -24.69
CA CYS A 155 12.26 2.36 -24.45
C CYS A 155 13.78 2.34 -24.26
N ARG A 156 14.42 3.41 -24.74
CA ARG A 156 15.84 3.71 -24.50
C ARG A 156 15.97 5.16 -24.05
N TYR A 157 17.15 5.56 -23.57
CA TYR A 157 17.37 6.96 -23.16
C TYR A 157 17.18 7.94 -24.31
N ASP A 158 17.51 7.54 -25.54
CA ASP A 158 17.35 8.36 -26.74
C ASP A 158 15.96 8.19 -27.40
N ASP A 159 15.16 7.22 -26.95
CA ASP A 159 13.88 6.85 -27.56
C ASP A 159 12.81 6.60 -26.46
N PRO A 160 12.25 7.69 -25.89
CA PRO A 160 11.22 7.62 -24.87
C PRO A 160 9.86 7.18 -25.48
N PRO A 161 8.92 6.67 -24.66
CA PRO A 161 7.62 6.23 -25.15
C PRO A 161 6.81 7.41 -25.69
N LYS A 162 6.06 7.18 -26.77
CA LYS A 162 5.08 8.16 -27.28
C LYS A 162 3.88 8.27 -26.33
N PRO A 163 3.10 9.36 -26.37
CA PRO A 163 1.88 9.49 -25.58
C PRO A 163 0.95 8.29 -25.77
N GLY A 164 0.53 7.67 -24.66
CA GLY A 164 -0.32 6.46 -24.67
C GLY A 164 0.44 5.13 -24.77
N GLN A 165 1.75 5.14 -25.04
CA GLN A 165 2.61 3.96 -24.97
C GLN A 165 3.28 3.84 -23.60
N VAL A 166 3.65 2.62 -23.24
CA VAL A 166 4.31 2.29 -21.97
C VAL A 166 5.58 1.49 -22.23
N CYS A 167 6.61 1.73 -21.44
CA CYS A 167 7.87 1.02 -21.59
C CYS A 167 7.77 -0.43 -21.13
N SER A 168 8.31 -1.35 -21.94
CA SER A 168 8.51 -2.73 -21.52
C SER A 168 9.57 -2.81 -20.44
N VAL A 169 9.33 -3.61 -19.40
CA VAL A 169 10.32 -3.93 -18.36
C VAL A 169 10.71 -5.39 -18.55
N ASP A 170 11.91 -5.63 -19.10
CA ASP A 170 12.43 -6.98 -19.29
C ASP A 170 13.07 -7.51 -17.99
N VAL A 171 12.53 -8.63 -17.50
CA VAL A 171 12.99 -9.35 -16.30
C VAL A 171 13.56 -10.74 -16.61
N GLN A 172 13.74 -11.09 -17.89
CA GLN A 172 14.17 -12.44 -18.27
C GLN A 172 15.66 -12.68 -18.01
N ASN A 173 16.51 -11.69 -18.26
CA ASN A 173 17.98 -11.83 -18.21
C ASN A 173 18.62 -11.29 -16.93
N TRP A 174 18.05 -11.60 -15.77
CA TRP A 174 18.49 -11.05 -14.47
C TRP A 174 19.35 -12.02 -13.68
N ALA A 175 20.18 -12.83 -14.34
CA ALA A 175 21.06 -13.78 -13.65
C ALA A 175 21.99 -13.05 -12.65
N PRO A 176 22.13 -13.53 -11.40
CA PRO A 176 21.60 -14.78 -10.83
C PRO A 176 20.18 -14.68 -10.20
N CYS A 177 19.55 -13.52 -10.22
CA CYS A 177 18.21 -13.23 -9.66
C CYS A 177 17.04 -13.70 -10.53
N THR A 178 17.09 -14.95 -10.98
CA THR A 178 16.04 -15.57 -11.80
C THR A 178 15.23 -16.57 -10.99
N ALA A 179 13.97 -16.82 -11.40
CA ALA A 179 13.12 -17.80 -10.71
C ALA A 179 13.68 -19.22 -10.83
N GLU A 180 14.36 -19.52 -11.93
CA GLU A 180 15.00 -20.79 -12.22
C GLU A 180 16.14 -21.08 -11.22
N ASN A 181 16.75 -20.04 -10.67
CA ASN A 181 17.79 -20.11 -9.64
C ASN A 181 17.24 -19.86 -8.21
N ASN A 182 15.93 -19.96 -8.00
CA ASN A 182 15.27 -19.64 -6.73
C ASN A 182 15.66 -18.26 -6.16
N PHE A 183 15.94 -17.29 -7.03
CA PHE A 183 16.41 -15.95 -6.67
C PHE A 183 17.63 -15.93 -5.72
N GLY A 184 18.47 -16.97 -5.75
CA GLY A 184 19.67 -17.09 -4.90
C GLY A 184 19.40 -17.44 -3.43
N TYR A 185 18.16 -17.72 -3.02
CA TYR A 185 17.85 -18.08 -1.63
C TYR A 185 18.49 -19.43 -1.22
N HIS A 186 18.56 -20.40 -2.12
CA HIS A 186 19.15 -21.71 -1.85
C HIS A 186 20.68 -21.68 -1.60
N THR A 187 21.37 -20.63 -2.08
CA THR A 187 22.82 -20.42 -1.91
C THR A 187 23.15 -19.42 -0.80
N SER A 188 22.15 -19.02 0.00
CA SER A 188 22.30 -17.95 1.00
C SER A 188 22.75 -16.61 0.40
N SER A 189 22.45 -16.38 -0.88
CA SER A 189 22.80 -15.17 -1.64
C SER A 189 21.53 -14.54 -2.25
N PRO A 190 20.62 -14.01 -1.42
CA PRO A 190 19.26 -13.69 -1.82
C PRO A 190 19.21 -12.47 -2.73
N CYS A 191 18.21 -12.44 -3.61
CA CYS A 191 17.86 -11.27 -4.39
C CYS A 191 16.60 -10.58 -3.84
N ILE A 192 16.69 -9.27 -3.63
CA ILE A 192 15.60 -8.42 -3.14
C ILE A 192 15.29 -7.39 -4.22
N PHE A 193 14.03 -7.27 -4.61
CA PHE A 193 13.60 -6.38 -5.68
C PHE A 193 13.17 -5.04 -5.10
N LEU A 194 13.70 -3.96 -5.64
CA LEU A 194 13.28 -2.61 -5.31
C LEU A 194 12.37 -2.03 -6.38
N LYS A 195 11.41 -1.24 -5.93
CA LYS A 195 10.40 -0.59 -6.77
C LYS A 195 10.08 0.78 -6.21
N LEU A 196 10.10 1.80 -7.06
CA LEU A 196 9.67 3.14 -6.67
C LEU A 196 8.13 3.26 -6.66
N ASN A 197 7.58 3.97 -5.67
CA ASN A 197 6.15 4.24 -5.60
C ASN A 197 5.69 5.11 -6.77
N LYS A 198 4.53 4.81 -7.33
CA LYS A 198 3.96 5.55 -8.47
C LYS A 198 3.29 6.82 -7.97
N ILE A 199 3.74 7.98 -8.45
CA ILE A 199 3.07 9.26 -8.25
C ILE A 199 2.67 9.80 -9.63
N PHE A 200 1.39 10.16 -9.79
CA PHE A 200 0.87 10.66 -11.07
C PHE A 200 1.57 11.96 -11.46
N GLY A 201 2.09 12.03 -12.69
CA GLY A 201 2.75 13.22 -13.24
C GLY A 201 4.13 13.52 -12.65
N TRP A 202 4.64 12.70 -11.72
CA TRP A 202 5.94 12.93 -11.10
C TRP A 202 7.09 12.70 -12.09
N ARG A 203 8.01 13.65 -12.15
CA ARG A 203 9.23 13.59 -12.97
C ARG A 203 10.45 13.73 -12.07
N PRO A 204 11.39 12.77 -12.11
CA PRO A 204 12.63 12.89 -11.35
C PRO A 204 13.53 14.00 -11.91
N GLU A 205 14.22 14.67 -11.00
CA GLU A 205 15.29 15.61 -11.32
C GLU A 205 16.65 14.90 -11.16
N TYR A 206 17.35 14.68 -12.27
CA TYR A 206 18.57 13.87 -12.27
C TYR A 206 19.83 14.66 -11.90
N TYR A 207 20.89 13.93 -11.53
CA TYR A 207 22.22 14.49 -11.35
C TYR A 207 22.97 14.55 -12.69
N ASN A 208 22.70 15.61 -13.46
CA ASN A 208 23.36 15.82 -14.75
C ASN A 208 24.86 16.15 -14.58
N ASP A 209 25.16 16.95 -13.55
CA ASP A 209 26.51 17.41 -13.22
C ASP A 209 27.16 16.50 -12.17
N THR A 210 28.32 15.94 -12.53
CA THR A 210 29.09 15.04 -11.65
C THR A 210 29.80 15.77 -10.49
N SER A 211 29.82 17.10 -10.51
CA SER A 211 30.36 17.97 -9.45
C SER A 211 29.34 18.23 -8.34
N ASP A 212 28.05 18.22 -8.66
CA ASP A 212 26.94 18.51 -7.73
C ASP A 212 26.31 17.21 -7.20
N LEU A 213 27.15 16.35 -6.61
CA LEU A 213 26.69 15.11 -5.97
C LEU A 213 26.58 15.32 -4.45
N PRO A 214 25.47 14.90 -3.82
CA PRO A 214 25.24 15.15 -2.41
C PRO A 214 26.28 14.44 -1.53
N ALA A 215 26.70 15.08 -0.44
CA ALA A 215 27.71 14.54 0.46
C ALA A 215 27.32 13.18 1.04
N LYS A 216 26.02 12.99 1.37
CA LYS A 216 25.46 11.76 1.93
C LYS A 216 25.42 10.57 0.95
N MET A 217 25.66 10.78 -0.34
CA MET A 217 25.67 9.69 -1.32
C MET A 217 26.94 8.83 -1.14
N PRO A 218 26.84 7.49 -1.19
CA PRO A 218 28.00 6.62 -1.04
C PRO A 218 29.07 6.87 -2.12
N GLU A 219 30.35 6.80 -1.74
CA GLU A 219 31.47 7.05 -2.64
C GLU A 219 31.51 6.05 -3.82
N LYS A 220 31.13 4.79 -3.59
CA LYS A 220 30.99 3.77 -4.66
C LYS A 220 29.97 4.20 -5.72
N LEU A 221 28.88 4.85 -5.31
CA LEU A 221 27.87 5.33 -6.25
C LEU A 221 28.36 6.60 -6.96
N LYS A 222 29.01 7.54 -6.25
CA LYS A 222 29.59 8.74 -6.87
C LYS A 222 30.62 8.38 -7.95
N SER A 223 31.49 7.39 -7.68
CA SER A 223 32.48 6.93 -8.66
C SER A 223 31.81 6.24 -9.85
N HIS A 224 30.76 5.45 -9.62
CA HIS A 224 29.96 4.85 -10.70
C HIS A 224 29.33 5.93 -11.59
N ILE A 225 28.66 6.92 -11.02
CA ILE A 225 28.04 8.03 -11.79
C ILE A 225 29.09 8.78 -12.60
N LYS A 226 30.28 9.03 -12.04
CA LYS A 226 31.41 9.66 -12.75
C LYS A 226 31.94 8.80 -13.89
N SER A 227 31.88 7.48 -13.77
CA SER A 227 32.31 6.53 -14.81
C SER A 227 31.33 6.43 -15.99
N VAL A 228 30.08 6.88 -15.82
CA VAL A 228 29.08 6.89 -16.89
C VAL A 228 29.45 7.96 -17.92
N GLY A 229 29.94 7.47 -19.07
CA GLY A 229 30.39 8.31 -20.18
C GLY A 229 29.26 8.99 -20.95
N ASN A 230 28.10 8.34 -21.09
CA ASN A 230 26.96 8.90 -21.82
C ASN A 230 26.11 9.82 -20.92
N PRO A 231 25.97 11.12 -21.23
CA PRO A 231 25.12 12.03 -20.45
C PRO A 231 23.65 11.59 -20.38
N ALA A 232 23.12 10.96 -21.43
CA ALA A 232 21.73 10.54 -21.46
C ALA A 232 21.44 9.44 -20.42
N GLU A 233 22.40 8.55 -20.16
CA GLU A 233 22.28 7.49 -19.15
C GLU A 233 22.30 8.05 -17.72
N ARG A 234 22.79 9.29 -17.53
CA ARG A 234 22.71 9.99 -16.24
C ARG A 234 21.31 10.41 -15.86
N ASN A 235 20.37 10.40 -16.82
CA ASN A 235 18.95 10.59 -16.59
C ASN A 235 18.33 9.34 -15.93
N THR A 236 18.86 8.98 -14.77
CA THR A 236 18.53 7.77 -14.00
C THR A 236 18.33 8.16 -12.56
N VAL A 237 17.28 7.61 -11.93
CA VAL A 237 17.13 7.66 -10.47
C VAL A 237 18.04 6.59 -9.89
N TRP A 238 19.18 7.02 -9.35
CA TRP A 238 20.21 6.10 -8.86
C TRP A 238 19.75 5.39 -7.61
N VAL A 239 20.27 4.19 -7.36
CA VAL A 239 19.96 3.43 -6.14
C VAL A 239 21.25 3.04 -5.45
N SER A 240 21.28 3.12 -4.11
CA SER A 240 22.34 2.53 -3.30
C SER A 240 21.73 1.73 -2.16
N CYS A 241 22.37 0.64 -1.78
CA CYS A 241 22.02 -0.14 -0.60
C CYS A 241 23.28 -0.36 0.23
N GLU A 242 23.16 -0.21 1.54
CA GLU A 242 24.24 -0.39 2.51
C GLU A 242 23.69 -0.90 3.83
N GLY A 243 24.56 -1.44 4.68
CA GLY A 243 24.20 -1.74 6.06
C GLY A 243 23.90 -0.45 6.82
N GLU A 244 22.89 -0.47 7.67
CA GLU A 244 22.43 0.71 8.40
C GLU A 244 23.47 1.17 9.44
N ASN A 245 23.97 0.24 10.26
CA ASN A 245 25.00 0.51 11.25
C ASN A 245 26.39 0.06 10.76
N PRO A 246 27.50 0.55 11.35
CA PRO A 246 28.84 0.10 11.00
C PRO A 246 29.01 -1.43 11.09
N ALA A 247 28.40 -2.07 12.10
CA ALA A 247 28.38 -3.51 12.21
C ALA A 247 27.63 -4.19 11.05
N ASP A 248 26.50 -3.62 10.61
CA ASP A 248 25.75 -4.15 9.46
C ASP A 248 26.55 -4.00 8.16
N GLN A 249 27.30 -2.90 8.00
CA GLN A 249 28.14 -2.64 6.81
C GLN A 249 29.26 -3.67 6.65
N GLU A 250 29.86 -4.11 7.75
CA GLU A 250 30.88 -5.17 7.73
C GLU A 250 30.28 -6.55 7.42
N ASN A 251 29.02 -6.76 7.78
CA ASN A 251 28.36 -8.07 7.71
C ASN A 251 27.53 -8.29 6.45
N VAL A 252 27.05 -7.24 5.78
CA VAL A 252 26.19 -7.31 4.59
C VAL A 252 26.94 -7.86 3.36
N GLY A 253 28.27 -7.69 3.33
CA GLY A 253 29.12 -8.16 2.24
C GLY A 253 28.91 -7.39 0.92
N PRO A 254 29.43 -7.91 -0.20
CA PRO A 254 29.29 -7.27 -1.51
C PRO A 254 27.83 -7.28 -2.00
N ILE A 255 27.34 -6.11 -2.39
CA ILE A 255 26.02 -5.92 -2.99
C ILE A 255 26.18 -5.53 -4.46
N ASN A 256 25.41 -6.19 -5.33
CA ASN A 256 25.30 -5.90 -6.75
C ASN A 256 23.86 -5.54 -7.14
N VAL A 257 23.67 -4.56 -8.03
CA VAL A 257 22.34 -4.11 -8.47
C VAL A 257 22.14 -4.44 -9.94
N ILE A 258 21.10 -5.21 -10.24
CA ILE A 258 20.80 -5.78 -11.55
C ILE A 258 19.49 -5.17 -12.10
N PRO A 259 19.40 -4.91 -13.41
CA PRO A 259 20.45 -5.06 -14.42
C PRO A 259 21.42 -3.87 -14.47
N ARG A 260 21.08 -2.78 -13.78
CA ARG A 260 21.86 -1.53 -13.73
C ARG A 260 21.61 -0.83 -12.40
N GLN A 261 22.50 0.09 -12.02
CA GLN A 261 22.47 0.78 -10.74
C GLN A 261 21.36 1.86 -10.64
N GLY A 262 20.09 1.54 -10.86
CA GLY A 262 18.98 2.48 -10.68
C GLY A 262 17.84 2.33 -11.69
N PHE A 263 16.90 3.26 -11.61
CA PHE A 263 15.70 3.29 -12.45
C PHE A 263 15.88 4.31 -13.59
N PRO A 264 15.91 3.87 -14.86
CA PRO A 264 16.02 4.78 -15.99
C PRO A 264 14.89 5.81 -16.05
N GLY A 265 15.23 7.00 -16.51
CA GLY A 265 14.31 8.13 -16.57
C GLY A 265 13.15 7.98 -17.54
N TYR A 266 13.33 7.20 -18.62
CA TYR A 266 12.32 7.00 -19.66
C TYR A 266 11.07 6.23 -19.17
N TYR A 267 11.09 5.68 -17.95
CA TYR A 267 9.90 5.09 -17.30
C TYR A 267 9.00 6.13 -16.61
N TYR A 268 9.42 7.39 -16.56
CA TYR A 268 8.70 8.48 -15.91
C TYR A 268 8.35 9.57 -16.94
N PRO A 269 7.24 10.31 -16.76
CA PRO A 269 6.29 10.24 -15.63
C PRO A 269 5.29 9.08 -15.71
N TYR A 270 4.64 8.79 -14.59
CA TYR A 270 3.49 7.90 -14.54
C TYR A 270 2.20 8.68 -14.86
N GLU A 271 1.51 8.31 -15.94
CA GLU A 271 0.28 8.98 -16.41
C GLU A 271 -0.96 8.07 -16.34
N ASN A 272 -0.92 7.02 -15.52
CA ASN A 272 -2.00 6.02 -15.43
C ASN A 272 -2.33 5.33 -16.77
N SER A 273 -1.36 5.28 -17.68
CA SER A 273 -1.47 4.58 -18.96
C SER A 273 -1.70 3.08 -18.76
N GLU A 274 -2.63 2.52 -19.53
CA GLU A 274 -2.94 1.09 -19.46
C GLU A 274 -1.71 0.25 -19.79
N GLY A 275 -1.45 -0.76 -18.96
CA GLY A 275 -0.30 -1.64 -19.09
C GLY A 275 1.01 -1.12 -18.51
N TYR A 276 1.05 0.10 -17.93
CA TYR A 276 2.25 0.62 -17.28
C TYR A 276 2.75 -0.30 -16.16
N LEU A 277 4.04 -0.63 -16.23
CA LEU A 277 4.77 -1.34 -15.19
C LEU A 277 5.83 -0.41 -14.61
N SER A 278 5.88 -0.32 -13.27
CA SER A 278 6.98 0.41 -12.64
C SER A 278 8.29 -0.32 -12.92
N PRO A 279 9.38 0.41 -13.18
CA PRO A 279 10.69 -0.20 -13.32
C PRO A 279 11.09 -0.87 -12.01
N LEU A 280 11.87 -1.93 -12.14
CA LEU A 280 12.36 -2.74 -11.03
C LEU A 280 13.89 -2.80 -11.11
N VAL A 281 14.53 -2.97 -9.96
CA VAL A 281 15.93 -3.38 -9.87
C VAL A 281 16.03 -4.52 -8.86
N ALA A 282 16.91 -5.48 -9.09
CA ALA A 282 17.21 -6.53 -8.12
C ALA A 282 18.53 -6.22 -7.42
N VAL A 283 18.49 -6.22 -6.10
CA VAL A 283 19.65 -6.10 -5.22
C VAL A 283 20.06 -7.51 -4.83
N HIS A 284 21.20 -7.94 -5.35
CA HIS A 284 21.79 -9.25 -5.07
C HIS A 284 22.84 -9.11 -3.97
N PHE A 285 22.64 -9.84 -2.88
CA PHE A 285 23.59 -9.96 -1.78
C PHE A 285 24.48 -11.15 -2.06
N GLU A 286 25.73 -10.93 -2.49
CA GLU A 286 26.59 -12.01 -2.97
C GLU A 286 27.06 -12.93 -1.84
N ARG A 287 27.50 -12.33 -0.73
CA ARG A 287 28.06 -13.05 0.43
C ARG A 287 27.72 -12.33 1.74
N PRO A 288 26.44 -12.26 2.13
CA PRO A 288 26.05 -11.78 3.46
C PRO A 288 26.49 -12.79 4.53
N ARG A 289 26.80 -12.31 5.73
CA ARG A 289 27.13 -13.18 6.87
C ARG A 289 25.89 -13.87 7.42
N THR A 290 25.96 -15.17 7.63
CA THR A 290 24.86 -15.99 8.16
C THR A 290 24.84 -16.02 9.69
N GLY A 291 23.68 -16.33 10.27
CA GLY A 291 23.47 -16.48 11.73
C GLY A 291 23.40 -15.16 12.50
N ILE A 292 23.30 -14.02 11.81
CA ILE A 292 23.15 -12.69 12.43
C ILE A 292 22.10 -11.85 11.70
N LEU A 293 21.44 -10.97 12.44
CA LEU A 293 20.49 -10.02 11.89
C LEU A 293 21.24 -8.84 11.27
N ILE A 294 21.00 -8.56 10.00
CA ILE A 294 21.62 -7.46 9.25
C ILE A 294 20.56 -6.44 8.87
N ASN A 295 20.70 -5.21 9.33
CA ASN A 295 19.82 -4.12 8.95
C ASN A 295 20.33 -3.46 7.66
N VAL A 296 19.50 -3.47 6.61
CA VAL A 296 19.85 -2.91 5.31
C VAL A 296 18.98 -1.70 5.01
N GLU A 297 19.62 -0.61 4.61
CA GLU A 297 18.96 0.59 4.12
C GLU A 297 19.29 0.80 2.64
N CYS A 298 18.25 0.88 1.81
CA CYS A 298 18.36 1.25 0.41
C CYS A 298 17.77 2.64 0.17
N LYS A 299 18.47 3.47 -0.60
CA LYS A 299 18.09 4.85 -0.93
C LYS A 299 18.00 5.05 -2.43
N ALA A 300 16.99 5.77 -2.88
CA ALA A 300 16.86 6.25 -4.25
C ALA A 300 17.33 7.71 -4.33
N TRP A 301 18.15 8.05 -5.32
CA TRP A 301 18.78 9.36 -5.44
C TRP A 301 18.32 10.08 -6.71
N ALA A 302 17.66 11.21 -6.48
CA ALA A 302 17.35 12.26 -7.46
C ALA A 302 17.30 13.58 -6.69
N LYS A 303 17.50 14.73 -7.35
CA LYS A 303 17.55 16.04 -6.68
C LYS A 303 16.24 16.38 -5.94
N ASN A 304 15.11 15.92 -6.47
CA ASN A 304 13.78 16.11 -5.89
C ASN A 304 13.31 14.95 -4.97
N ILE A 305 14.18 14.01 -4.62
CA ILE A 305 13.87 12.96 -3.62
C ILE A 305 14.54 13.37 -2.30
N ILE A 306 13.71 13.61 -1.28
CA ILE A 306 14.18 13.92 0.06
C ILE A 306 14.18 12.63 0.89
N HIS A 307 15.31 12.29 1.50
CA HIS A 307 15.40 11.14 2.38
C HIS A 307 14.89 11.48 3.77
N ASN A 308 13.79 10.84 4.18
CA ASN A 308 13.31 10.88 5.57
C ASN A 308 13.02 9.46 6.06
N ARG A 309 13.70 9.06 7.13
CA ARG A 309 13.59 7.74 7.73
C ARG A 309 12.22 7.49 8.35
N ASN A 310 11.65 8.48 9.04
CA ASN A 310 10.39 8.31 9.77
C ASN A 310 9.23 8.07 8.82
N ASP A 311 9.23 8.81 7.71
CA ASP A 311 8.17 8.76 6.70
C ASP A 311 8.48 7.78 5.56
N LYS A 312 9.60 7.05 5.63
CA LYS A 312 10.10 6.11 4.59
C LYS A 312 10.14 6.77 3.20
N LEU A 313 10.52 8.05 3.16
CA LEU A 313 10.58 8.85 1.94
C LEU A 313 11.95 8.69 1.30
N GLY A 314 11.97 8.36 0.01
CA GLY A 314 13.21 8.16 -0.75
C GLY A 314 14.11 7.01 -0.28
N SER A 315 13.76 6.30 0.79
CA SER A 315 14.51 5.18 1.34
C SER A 315 13.59 4.04 1.78
N VAL A 316 14.18 2.87 1.91
CA VAL A 316 13.52 1.67 2.41
C VAL A 316 14.47 0.92 3.32
N HIS A 317 13.94 0.50 4.46
CA HIS A 317 14.65 -0.32 5.43
C HIS A 317 14.03 -1.71 5.45
N PHE A 318 14.89 -2.73 5.53
CA PHE A 318 14.49 -4.10 5.80
C PHE A 318 15.60 -4.83 6.55
N GLU A 319 15.21 -5.90 7.25
CA GLU A 319 16.12 -6.70 8.05
C GLU A 319 16.33 -8.05 7.36
N LEU A 320 17.56 -8.54 7.34
CA LEU A 320 17.93 -9.79 6.68
C LEU A 320 18.58 -10.72 7.71
N LEU A 321 18.00 -11.92 7.88
CA LEU A 321 18.56 -12.97 8.73
C LEU A 321 18.59 -14.28 7.95
N ILE A 322 19.79 -14.83 7.76
CA ILE A 322 20.01 -16.04 6.98
C ILE A 322 20.60 -17.11 7.89
N ASP A 323 19.89 -18.23 8.04
CA ASP A 323 20.29 -19.40 8.82
C ASP A 323 20.76 -20.58 7.93
#